data_AF-A0A933DFE0-F1
#
_entry.id   AF-A0A933DFE0-F1
#
_cell.length_a   1.000
_cell.length_b   1.000
_cell.length_c   1.000
_cell.angle_alpha   90.00
_cell.angle_beta   90.00
_cell.angle_gamma   90.00
#
_symmetry.space_group_name_H-M   'P 1'
#
loop_
_entity.id
_entity.type
_entity.pdbx_description
1 polymer ?
#
loop_
_entity_poly.entity_id
_entity_poly.type
_entity_poly.pdbx_seq_one_letter_code
_entity_poly.pdbx_strand_id
1 'polypeptide(L)'
;MQIKSIFKSKFATVGLGLVLLLILAASTKLFLQKYEVEQEIEDLQGQAEQISGDNDRLSELIKYYKTDEYAERAAREKLNLKREGEFAVSLPLNFENDASAASETEKTNPQKWYDYFF
;
A
#
# COMPACT_ATOMS: atom_id res chain seq x y z
N MET A 1 22.47 -47.21 48.38
CA MET A 1 22.78 -45.85 48.89
C MET A 1 24.13 -45.33 48.37
N GLN A 2 24.51 -45.57 47.10
CA GLN A 2 25.87 -45.26 46.57
C GLN A 2 25.89 -44.18 45.46
N ILE A 3 24.74 -43.67 45.02
CA ILE A 3 24.65 -42.67 43.93
C ILE A 3 25.12 -41.27 44.40
N LYS A 4 25.03 -40.97 45.69
CA LYS A 4 25.39 -39.64 46.24
C LYS A 4 26.89 -39.33 46.25
N SER A 5 27.78 -40.32 46.20
CA SER A 5 29.25 -40.10 46.21
C SER A 5 29.80 -39.76 44.83
N ILE A 6 29.17 -40.27 43.77
CA ILE A 6 29.55 -40.01 42.38
C ILE A 6 29.37 -38.52 42.06
N PHE A 7 28.26 -37.91 42.50
CA PHE A 7 27.96 -36.48 42.30
C PHE A 7 28.84 -35.49 43.07
N LYS A 8 29.64 -35.93 44.05
CA LYS A 8 30.61 -35.06 44.75
C LYS A 8 32.01 -35.11 44.15
N SER A 9 32.27 -36.01 43.20
CA SER A 9 33.55 -36.14 42.53
C SER A 9 33.70 -35.10 41.43
N LYS A 10 34.85 -34.39 41.41
CA LYS A 10 35.19 -33.39 40.38
C LYS A 10 35.07 -33.95 38.96
N PHE A 11 35.31 -35.24 38.78
CA PHE A 11 35.20 -35.93 37.49
C PHE A 11 33.76 -36.09 37.02
N ALA A 12 32.81 -36.38 37.91
CA ALA A 12 31.41 -36.50 37.54
C ALA A 12 30.80 -35.15 37.16
N THR A 13 31.19 -34.08 37.86
CA THR A 13 30.76 -32.71 37.50
C THR A 13 31.32 -32.27 36.15
N VAL A 14 32.58 -32.63 35.83
CA VAL A 14 33.19 -32.33 34.52
C VAL A 14 32.53 -33.14 33.41
N GLY A 15 32.28 -34.45 33.64
CA GLY A 15 31.57 -35.30 32.68
C GLY A 15 30.15 -34.81 32.39
N LEU A 16 29.41 -34.40 33.43
CA LEU A 16 28.08 -33.83 33.27
C LEU A 16 28.11 -32.49 32.51
N GLY A 17 29.10 -31.64 32.81
CA GLY A 17 29.32 -30.39 32.07
C GLY A 17 29.59 -30.64 30.60
N LEU A 18 30.41 -31.64 30.27
CA LEU A 18 30.70 -32.02 28.88
C LEU A 18 29.45 -32.50 28.15
N VAL A 19 28.63 -33.35 28.79
CA VAL A 19 27.36 -33.82 28.20
C VAL A 19 26.40 -32.67 27.96
N LEU A 20 26.27 -31.74 28.92
CA LEU A 20 25.47 -30.52 28.74
C LEU A 20 25.96 -29.67 27.57
N LEU A 21 27.28 -29.50 27.43
CA LEU A 21 27.88 -28.74 26.34
C LEU A 21 27.61 -29.38 24.98
N LEU A 22 27.67 -30.71 24.88
CA LEU A 22 27.33 -31.45 23.66
C LEU A 22 25.85 -31.30 23.30
N ILE A 23 24.95 -31.36 24.29
CA ILE A 23 23.51 -31.14 24.06
C ILE A 23 23.26 -29.72 23.56
N LEU A 24 23.86 -28.72 24.20
CA LEU A 24 23.76 -27.32 23.78
C LEU A 24 24.24 -27.12 22.33
N ALA A 25 25.41 -27.68 21.99
CA ALA A 25 25.97 -27.60 20.65
C ALA A 25 25.11 -28.32 19.58
N ALA A 26 24.47 -29.43 19.94
CA ALA A 26 23.55 -30.12 19.04
C ALA A 26 22.24 -29.32 18.86
N SER A 27 21.71 -28.73 19.94
CA SER A 27 20.47 -27.97 19.92
C SER A 27 20.57 -26.62 19.20
N THR A 28 21.74 -25.98 19.19
CA THR A 28 21.92 -24.69 18.50
C THR A 28 21.62 -24.79 17.01
N LYS A 29 22.06 -25.87 16.35
CA LYS A 29 21.80 -26.06 14.92
C LYS A 29 20.31 -26.22 14.62
N LEU A 30 19.62 -26.99 15.46
CA LEU A 30 18.18 -27.22 15.31
C LEU A 30 17.38 -25.92 15.52
N PHE A 31 17.80 -25.10 16.49
CA PHE A 31 17.13 -23.84 16.78
C PHE A 31 17.25 -22.84 15.61
N LEU A 32 18.44 -22.75 14.99
CA LEU A 32 18.66 -21.90 13.83
C LEU A 32 17.81 -22.35 12.63
N GLN A 33 17.79 -23.65 12.34
CA GLN A 33 16.96 -24.19 11.25
C GLN A 33 15.48 -23.94 11.48
N LYS A 34 15.01 -24.12 12.72
CA LYS A 34 13.61 -23.85 13.06
C LYS A 34 13.26 -22.38 12.83
N TYR A 35 14.14 -21.46 13.22
CA TYR A 35 13.93 -20.03 13.03
C TYR A 35 13.86 -19.65 11.54
N GLU A 36 14.77 -20.19 10.73
CA GLU A 36 14.78 -19.98 9.27
C GLU A 36 13.49 -20.50 8.61
N VAL A 37 13.04 -21.69 8.99
CA VAL A 37 11.79 -22.27 8.49
C VAL A 37 10.58 -21.43 8.91
N GLU A 38 10.52 -20.96 10.15
CA GLU A 38 9.41 -20.12 10.62
C GLU A 38 9.35 -18.79 9.85
N GLN A 39 10.52 -18.20 9.58
CA GLN A 39 10.63 -16.98 8.78
C GLN A 39 10.17 -17.21 7.33
N GLU A 40 10.53 -18.34 6.72
CA GLU A 40 10.07 -18.71 5.39
C GLU A 40 8.56 -18.95 5.35
N ILE A 41 7.98 -19.56 6.39
CA ILE A 41 6.53 -19.72 6.53
C ILE A 41 5.84 -18.35 6.61
N GLU A 42 6.36 -17.43 7.43
CA GLU A 42 5.79 -16.09 7.57
C GLU A 42 5.84 -15.32 6.24
N ASP A 43 6.97 -15.39 5.53
CA ASP A 43 7.11 -14.75 4.21
C ASP A 43 6.15 -15.34 3.17
N LEU A 44 6.06 -16.68 3.10
CA LEU A 44 5.12 -17.36 2.19
C LEU A 44 3.65 -17.04 2.51
N GLN A 45 3.30 -16.92 3.79
CA GLN A 45 1.96 -16.51 4.21
C GLN A 45 1.67 -15.07 3.80
N GLY A 46 2.62 -14.16 3.99
CA GLY A 46 2.50 -12.76 3.56
C GLY A 46 2.32 -12.65 2.04
N GLN A 47 3.11 -13.41 1.26
CA GLN A 47 2.96 -13.48 -0.20
C GLN A 47 1.59 -14.02 -0.61
N ALA A 48 1.08 -15.06 0.06
CA ALA A 48 -0.22 -15.63 -0.23
C ALA A 48 -1.36 -14.63 0.05
N GLU A 49 -1.29 -13.91 1.16
CA GLU A 49 -2.26 -12.87 1.52
C GLU A 49 -2.25 -11.72 0.51
N GLN A 50 -1.06 -11.27 0.10
CA GLN A 50 -0.91 -10.25 -0.94
C GLN A 50 -1.53 -10.70 -2.28
N ILE A 51 -1.22 -11.91 -2.74
CA ILE A 51 -1.77 -12.45 -3.99
C ILE A 51 -3.29 -12.57 -3.90
N SER A 52 -3.84 -12.98 -2.76
CA SER A 52 -5.28 -13.04 -2.54
C SER A 52 -5.91 -11.65 -2.63
N GLY A 53 -5.34 -10.66 -1.95
CA GLY A 53 -5.82 -9.28 -1.99
C GLY A 53 -5.76 -8.67 -3.39
N ASP A 54 -4.69 -8.94 -4.14
CA ASP A 54 -4.56 -8.51 -5.53
C ASP A 54 -5.61 -9.18 -6.43
N ASN A 55 -5.88 -10.47 -6.22
CA ASN A 55 -6.93 -11.18 -6.96
C ASN A 55 -8.32 -10.57 -6.71
N ASP A 56 -8.66 -10.33 -5.44
CA ASP A 56 -9.94 -9.71 -5.06
C ASP A 56 -10.09 -8.32 -5.68
N ARG A 57 -9.03 -7.49 -5.62
CA ARG A 57 -9.01 -6.16 -6.25
C ARG A 57 -9.19 -6.25 -7.77
N LEU A 58 -8.48 -7.16 -8.43
CA LEU A 58 -8.60 -7.36 -9.88
C LEU A 58 -10.01 -7.83 -10.25
N SER A 59 -10.60 -8.73 -9.44
CA SER A 59 -11.97 -9.21 -9.61
C SER A 59 -12.98 -8.07 -9.51
N GLU A 60 -12.81 -7.16 -8.54
CA GLU A 60 -13.65 -5.97 -8.40
C GLU A 60 -13.50 -5.02 -9.60
N LEU A 61 -12.27 -4.77 -10.07
CA LEU A 61 -12.04 -3.96 -11.26
C LEU A 61 -12.69 -4.57 -12.51
N ILE A 62 -12.60 -5.89 -12.69
CA ILE A 62 -13.28 -6.60 -13.78
C ILE A 62 -14.78 -6.40 -13.70
N LYS A 63 -15.37 -6.46 -12.49
CA LYS A 63 -16.81 -6.20 -12.30
C LYS A 63 -17.15 -4.75 -12.67
N TYR A 64 -16.37 -3.79 -12.20
CA TYR A 64 -16.55 -2.37 -12.52
C TYR A 64 -16.51 -2.12 -14.04
N TYR A 65 -15.52 -2.67 -14.74
CA TYR A 65 -15.41 -2.50 -16.21
C TYR A 65 -16.54 -3.15 -17.00
N LYS A 66 -17.28 -4.08 -16.40
CA LYS A 66 -18.48 -4.69 -17.00
C LYS A 66 -19.76 -3.90 -16.74
N THR A 67 -19.71 -2.84 -15.93
CA THR A 67 -20.89 -2.01 -15.64
C THR A 67 -21.22 -1.09 -16.81
N ASP A 68 -22.51 -0.80 -16.97
CA ASP A 68 -23.00 0.19 -17.94
C ASP A 68 -22.47 1.59 -17.63
N GLU A 69 -22.24 1.92 -16.35
CA GLU A 69 -21.66 3.19 -15.93
C GLU A 69 -20.26 3.39 -16.51
N TYR A 70 -19.42 2.36 -16.46
CA TYR A 70 -18.09 2.42 -17.08
C TYR A 70 -18.19 2.52 -18.61
N ALA A 71 -19.08 1.75 -19.23
CA ALA A 71 -19.28 1.80 -20.68
C ALA A 71 -19.70 3.21 -21.14
N GLU A 72 -20.63 3.84 -20.42
CA GLU A 72 -21.10 5.21 -20.68
C GLU A 72 -19.98 6.24 -20.47
N ARG A 73 -19.23 6.14 -19.37
CA ARG A 73 -18.08 7.02 -19.11
C ARG A 73 -17.04 6.89 -20.22
N ALA A 74 -16.71 5.66 -20.62
CA ALA A 74 -15.75 5.41 -21.70
C ALA A 74 -16.25 5.93 -23.06
N ALA A 75 -17.56 5.83 -23.35
CA ALA A 75 -18.16 6.38 -24.56
C ALA A 75 -18.08 7.92 -24.59
N ARG A 76 -18.33 8.58 -23.46
CA ARG A 76 -18.18 10.03 -23.31
C ARG A 76 -16.73 10.48 -23.50
N GLU A 77 -15.80 9.82 -22.80
CA GLU A 77 -14.38 10.23 -22.79
C GLU A 77 -13.66 9.91 -24.11
N LYS A 78 -13.87 8.71 -24.66
CA LYS A 78 -13.11 8.23 -25.83
C LYS A 78 -13.75 8.58 -27.15
N LEU A 79 -15.08 8.63 -27.18
CA LEU A 79 -15.84 8.76 -28.43
C LEU A 79 -16.60 10.09 -28.49
N ASN A 80 -16.53 10.94 -27.45
CA ASN A 80 -17.35 12.14 -27.30
C ASN A 80 -18.84 11.87 -27.52
N LEU A 81 -19.28 10.64 -27.22
CA LEU A 81 -20.67 10.22 -27.34
C LEU A 81 -21.46 10.71 -26.13
N LYS A 82 -22.76 10.92 -26.35
CA LYS A 82 -23.73 11.41 -25.38
C LYS A 82 -24.95 10.52 -25.46
N ARG A 83 -25.67 10.36 -24.36
CA ARG A 83 -26.90 9.54 -24.37
C ARG A 83 -27.93 10.13 -25.31
N GLU A 84 -28.81 9.26 -25.79
CA GLU A 84 -30.01 9.69 -26.51
C GLU A 84 -30.82 10.65 -25.61
N GLY A 85 -31.06 11.87 -26.11
CA GLY A 85 -31.75 12.95 -25.37
C GLY A 85 -30.85 13.97 -24.65
N GLU A 86 -29.52 13.80 -24.66
CA GLU A 86 -28.57 14.79 -24.12
C GLU A 86 -28.15 15.83 -25.18
N PHE A 87 -28.24 17.13 -24.86
CA PHE A 87 -27.75 18.22 -25.70
C PHE A 87 -26.34 18.62 -25.28
N ALA A 88 -25.38 18.58 -26.21
CA ALA A 88 -24.05 19.14 -25.96
C ALA A 88 -24.08 20.63 -26.27
N VAL A 89 -23.81 21.46 -25.27
CA VAL A 89 -23.68 22.90 -25.45
C VAL A 89 -22.20 23.20 -25.70
N SER A 90 -21.86 23.58 -26.93
CA SER A 90 -20.58 24.20 -27.22
C SER A 90 -20.73 25.70 -26.92
N LEU A 91 -20.12 26.15 -25.83
CA LEU A 91 -20.01 27.58 -25.56
C LEU A 91 -19.03 28.18 -26.58
N PRO A 92 -19.43 29.19 -27.38
CA PRO A 92 -18.49 29.88 -28.24
C PRO A 92 -17.41 30.51 -27.35
N LEU A 93 -16.13 30.25 -27.67
CA LEU A 93 -14.98 30.91 -27.06
C LEU A 93 -14.85 32.39 -27.47
N ASN A 94 -15.96 33.01 -27.89
CA ASN A 94 -16.04 34.44 -27.93
C ASN A 94 -16.31 34.90 -26.50
N PHE A 95 -15.23 34.95 -25.72
CA PHE A 95 -15.04 36.16 -24.94
C PHE A 95 -14.96 37.26 -25.98
N GLU A 96 -16.11 37.82 -26.37
CA GLU A 96 -16.13 39.14 -26.96
C GLU A 96 -15.36 39.99 -25.97
N ASN A 97 -14.13 40.33 -26.36
CA ASN A 97 -13.53 41.56 -25.92
C ASN A 97 -14.52 42.63 -26.35
N ASP A 98 -15.47 42.96 -25.46
CA ASP A 98 -16.15 44.24 -25.44
C ASP A 98 -15.08 45.31 -25.14
N ALA A 99 -14.20 45.48 -26.11
CA ALA A 99 -13.30 46.60 -26.22
C ALA A 99 -14.12 47.75 -26.78
N SER A 100 -14.99 48.31 -25.94
CA SER A 100 -15.40 49.70 -26.07
C SER A 100 -15.70 50.33 -24.71
N ALA A 101 -14.73 51.17 -24.34
CA ALA A 101 -14.88 52.38 -23.53
C ALA A 101 -15.01 52.23 -22.00
N ALA A 102 -13.91 51.82 -21.37
CA ALA A 102 -13.39 52.58 -20.23
C ALA A 102 -11.86 52.48 -20.21
N SER A 103 -11.16 53.61 -20.37
CA SER A 103 -9.75 53.71 -20.02
C SER A 103 -9.63 53.64 -18.50
N GLU A 104 -9.70 52.43 -17.95
CA GLU A 104 -9.34 52.20 -16.56
C GLU A 104 -7.82 52.09 -16.46
N THR A 105 -7.19 53.15 -15.96
CA THR A 105 -5.82 53.12 -15.45
C THR A 105 -5.62 51.82 -14.66
N GLU A 106 -4.71 50.96 -15.11
CA GLU A 106 -4.46 49.66 -14.48
C GLU A 106 -3.97 49.86 -13.03
N LYS A 107 -4.92 49.81 -12.08
CA LYS A 107 -4.59 49.76 -10.66
C LYS A 107 -3.85 48.46 -10.38
N THR A 108 -2.74 48.55 -9.65
CA THR A 108 -1.99 47.36 -9.24
C THR A 108 -2.85 46.47 -8.32
N ASN A 109 -2.58 45.17 -8.33
CA ASN A 109 -3.35 44.19 -7.55
C ASN A 109 -3.54 44.58 -6.07
N PRO A 110 -2.54 45.14 -5.35
CA PRO A 110 -2.73 45.58 -3.96
C PRO A 110 -3.78 46.69 -3.80
N GLN A 111 -3.86 47.64 -4.73
CA GLN A 111 -4.86 48.73 -4.70
C GLN A 111 -6.28 48.20 -4.86
N LYS A 112 -6.46 47.18 -5.71
CA LYS A 112 -7.77 46.55 -5.91
C LYS A 112 -8.28 45.86 -4.63
N TRP A 113 -7.39 45.25 -3.86
CA TRP A 113 -7.76 44.63 -2.59
C TRP A 113 -8.13 45.67 -1.54
N TYR A 114 -7.38 46.77 -1.43
CA TYR A 114 -7.72 47.81 -0.46
C TYR A 114 -9.11 48.41 -0.71
N ASP A 115 -9.43 48.78 -1.96
CA ASP A 115 -10.74 49.34 -2.35
C ASP A 115 -11.92 48.38 -2.08
N TYR A 116 -11.67 47.06 -2.00
CA TYR A 116 -12.71 46.07 -1.76
C TYR A 116 -12.99 45.84 -0.26
N PHE A 117 -11.95 45.95 0.58
CA PHE A 117 -12.04 45.58 1.99
C PHE A 117 -12.25 46.77 2.94
N PHE A 118 -12.03 48.01 2.50
CA PHE A 118 -12.17 49.23 3.31
C PHE A 118 -13.02 50.28 2.60
#